data_AF-A0A535RSF2-F1
#
_entry.id   AF-A0A535RSF2-F1
#
_cell.length_a   1.000
_cell.length_b   1.000
_cell.length_c   1.000
_cell.angle_alpha   90.00
_cell.angle_beta   90.00
_cell.angle_gamma   90.00
#
_symmetry.space_group_name_H-M   'P 1'
#
loop_
_entity.id
_entity.type
_entity.pdbx_description
1 polymer ?
#
loop_
_entity_poly.entity_id
_entity_poly.type
_entity_poly.pdbx_seq_one_letter_code
_entity_poly.pdbx_strand_id
1 'polypeptide(L)' 'YGGDEFAVLLTQTTRPQAETTMGRFRDWTDVSVSYGVSEFPSDGDDASTLLAAADRALYQSKRGGV' A
#
# COMPACT_ATOMS: atom_id res chain seq x y z
N TYR A 1 -6.63 -20.14 4.57
CA TYR A 1 -5.53 -19.98 3.60
C TYR A 1 -5.36 -18.49 3.37
N GLY A 2 -4.38 -17.88 4.01
CA GLY A 2 -3.96 -16.49 3.76
C GLY A 2 -2.53 -16.55 3.24
N GLY A 3 -2.28 -15.97 2.07
CA GLY A 3 -0.99 -16.15 1.39
C GLY A 3 -0.71 -15.18 0.25
N ASP A 4 -1.59 -14.21 0.03
CA ASP A 4 -1.49 -13.17 -1.01
C ASP A 4 -1.48 -11.75 -0.44
N GLU A 5 -1.53 -11.60 0.89
CA GLU A 5 -1.47 -10.31 1.59
C GLU A 5 -0.09 -10.08 2.21
N PHE A 6 0.54 -8.98 1.80
CA PHE A 6 1.86 -8.57 2.25
C PHE A 6 1.85 -7.09 2.63
N ALA A 7 2.68 -6.71 3.60
CA ALA A 7 2.92 -5.33 3.97
C ALA A 7 4.39 -4.97 3.76
N VAL A 8 4.65 -3.77 3.24
CA VAL A 8 6.00 -3.22 3.06
C VAL A 8 6.11 -1.95 3.90
N LEU A 9 7.08 -1.91 4.81
CA LEU A 9 7.37 -0.73 5.62
C LEU A 9 8.54 0.05 5.02
N LEU A 10 8.28 1.27 4.58
CA LEU A 10 9.29 2.18 4.02
C LEU A 10 9.60 3.28 5.04
N THR A 11 10.81 3.25 5.60
CA THR A 11 11.27 4.29 6.52
C THR A 11 11.74 5.52 5.77
N GLN A 12 11.62 6.72 6.38
CA GLN A 12 12.10 7.99 5.80
C GLN A 12 11.57 8.25 4.37
N THR A 13 10.34 7.82 4.11
CA THR A 13 9.73 7.82 2.78
C THR A 13 8.41 8.58 2.86
N THR A 14 8.17 9.47 1.89
CA THR A 14 6.89 10.17 1.77
C THR A 14 5.87 9.36 0.96
N ARG A 15 4.57 9.68 1.07
CA ARG A 15 3.54 9.00 0.27
C ARG A 15 3.85 8.96 -1.25
N PRO A 16 4.21 10.07 -1.93
CA PRO A 16 4.51 10.01 -3.36
C PRO A 16 5.69 9.09 -3.70
N GLN A 17 6.69 9.00 -2.82
CA GLN A 17 7.83 8.10 -2.99
C GLN A 17 7.41 6.63 -2.78
N ALA A 18 6.55 6.36 -1.81
CA ALA A 18 5.98 5.04 -1.58
C ALA A 18 5.13 4.58 -2.78
N GLU A 19 4.26 5.44 -3.30
CA GLU A 19 3.46 5.17 -4.51
C GLU A 19 4.35 4.89 -5.73
N THR A 20 5.41 5.68 -5.92
CA THR A 20 6.40 5.43 -7.00
C THR A 20 7.07 4.06 -6.85
N THR A 21 7.46 3.70 -5.62
CA THR A 21 8.08 2.40 -5.33
C THR A 21 7.12 1.24 -5.60
N MET A 22 5.86 1.36 -5.17
CA MET A 22 4.83 0.35 -5.39
C MET A 22 4.42 0.23 -6.86
N GLY A 23 4.38 1.34 -7.60
CA GLY A 23 4.19 1.35 -9.05
C GLY A 23 5.28 0.54 -9.76
N ARG A 24 6.54 0.75 -9.40
CA ARG A 24 7.67 -0.06 -9.92
C ARG A 24 7.54 -1.53 -9.57
N PHE A 25 7.09 -1.85 -8.37
CA PHE A 25 6.89 -3.24 -7.95
C PHE A 25 5.82 -3.93 -8.79
N ARG A 26 4.70 -3.26 -9.03
CA ARG A 26 3.63 -3.75 -9.92
C ARG A 26 4.15 -3.97 -11.34
N ASP A 27 4.90 -3.01 -11.89
CA ASP A 27 5.38 -3.08 -13.27
C ASP A 27 6.55 -4.09 -13.44
N TRP A 28 7.17 -4.55 -12.35
CA TRP A 28 8.25 -5.54 -12.35
C TRP A 28 7.77 -6.99 -12.41
N THR A 29 6.50 -7.25 -12.10
CA THR A 29 5.93 -8.61 -12.07
C THR A 29 4.85 -8.76 -13.14
N ASP A 30 4.74 -9.97 -13.70
CA ASP A 30 3.67 -10.33 -14.65
C ASP A 30 2.33 -10.62 -13.94
N VAL A 31 2.27 -10.52 -12.61
CA VAL A 31 1.06 -10.75 -11.81
C VAL A 31 0.39 -9.41 -11.49
N SER A 32 -0.94 -9.35 -11.56
CA SER A 32 -1.67 -8.16 -11.11
C SER A 32 -1.51 -7.97 -9.60
N VAL A 33 -0.93 -6.83 -9.21
CA VAL A 33 -0.76 -6.43 -7.81
C VAL A 33 -1.61 -5.20 -7.53
N SER A 34 -2.51 -5.33 -6.56
CA SER A 34 -3.19 -4.19 -5.93
C SER A 34 -2.42 -3.77 -4.68
N TYR A 35 -2.28 -2.48 -4.44
CA TYR A 35 -1.64 -1.95 -3.24
C TYR A 35 -2.39 -0.73 -2.71
N GLY A 36 -2.28 -0.51 -1.40
CA GLY A 36 -2.72 0.70 -0.72
C GLY A 36 -1.56 1.30 0.07
N VAL A 37 -1.50 2.64 0.14
CA VAL A 37 -0.42 3.36 0.81
C VAL A 37 -0.97 4.15 1.99
N SER A 38 -0.30 4.03 3.13
CA SER A 38 -0.49 4.91 4.30
C SER A 38 0.81 5.58 4.72
N GLU A 39 0.74 6.77 5.32
CA GLU A 39 1.90 7.57 5.73
C GLU A 39 1.76 8.06 7.18
N PHE A 40 2.78 7.79 8.01
CA PHE A 40 2.89 8.38 9.34
C PHE A 40 3.48 9.80 9.25
N PRO A 41 2.96 10.79 10.00
CA PRO A 41 1.78 10.72 10.89
C PRO A 41 0.46 11.08 10.19
N SER A 42 0.49 11.38 8.89
CA SER A 42 -0.66 11.93 8.14
C SER A 42 -1.93 11.08 8.20
N ASP A 43 -1.81 9.75 8.25
CA ASP A 43 -2.95 8.82 8.30
C ASP A 43 -3.18 8.18 9.66
N GLY A 44 -2.37 8.53 10.66
CA GLY A 44 -2.41 7.90 11.99
C GLY A 44 -1.05 7.96 12.68
N ASP A 45 -1.09 7.91 14.01
CA ASP A 45 0.09 7.96 14.87
C ASP A 45 0.46 6.59 15.47
N ASP A 46 -0.30 5.55 15.15
CA ASP A 46 -0.06 4.17 15.56
C ASP A 46 -0.16 3.17 14.39
N ALA A 47 0.44 1.99 14.58
CA ALA A 47 0.51 0.97 13.55
C ALA A 47 -0.86 0.42 13.11
N SER A 48 -1.81 0.32 14.03
CA SER A 48 -3.14 -0.22 13.72
C SER A 48 -3.94 0.75 12.85
N THR A 49 -3.86 2.05 13.14
CA THR A 49 -4.50 3.10 12.35
C THR A 49 -3.89 3.20 10.95
N LEU A 50 -2.55 3.12 10.85
CA LEU A 50 -1.85 3.11 9.55
C LEU A 50 -2.22 1.90 8.69
N LEU A 51 -2.22 0.69 9.28
CA LEU A 51 -2.61 -0.53 8.57
C LEU A 51 -4.06 -0.45 8.06
N ALA A 52 -4.99 0.05 8.89
CA ALA A 52 -6.38 0.25 8.47
C ALA A 52 -6.52 1.28 7.34
N ALA A 53 -5.72 2.35 7.35
CA ALA A 53 -5.70 3.33 6.27
C ALA A 53 -5.17 2.74 4.96
N ALA A 54 -4.08 1.97 5.01
CA ALA A 54 -3.53 1.27 3.86
C ALA A 54 -4.51 0.25 3.28
N ASP A 55 -5.18 -0.54 4.13
CA ASP A 55 -6.19 -1.51 3.71
C ASP A 55 -7.40 -0.85 3.03
N ARG A 56 -7.87 0.28 3.59
CA ARG A 56 -8.93 1.06 2.95
C ARG A 56 -8.52 1.57 1.57
N ALA A 57 -7.28 2.05 1.42
CA ALA A 57 -6.75 2.51 0.14
C ALA A 57 -6.63 1.34 -0.87
N LEU A 58 -6.15 0.18 -0.42
CA LEU A 58 -6.08 -1.05 -1.22
C LEU A 58 -7.48 -1.48 -1.69
N TYR A 59 -8.48 -1.41 -0.81
CA TYR A 59 -9.84 -1.78 -1.14
C TYR A 59 -10.44 -0.84 -2.20
N GLN A 60 -10.10 0.45 -2.16
CA GLN A 60 -10.47 1.41 -3.20
C GLN A 60 -9.81 1.09 -4.54
N SER A 61 -8.52 0.70 -4.54
CA SER A 61 -7.82 0.31 -5.77
C SER A 61 -8.45 -0.93 -6.41
N LYS A 62 -8.82 -1.94 -5.61
CA LYS A 62 -9.50 -3.16 -6.08
C LYS A 62 -10.87 -2.88 -6.71
N ARG A 63 -11.61 -1.89 -6.19
CA ARG A 63 -12.92 -1.48 -6.75
C ARG A 63 -12.81 -0.66 -8.02
N GLY A 64 -11.67 -0.03 -8.26
CA GLY A 64 -11.40 0.80 -9.43
C GLY A 64 -11.16 0.04 -10.73
N GLY A 65 -10.92 -1.29 -10.67
CA GLY A 65 -10.75 -2.14 -11.84
C GLY A 65 -9.58 -1.70 -12.72
N VAL A 66 -8.35 -1.86 -12.22
CA VAL A 66 -7.14 -1.95 -13.06
C VAL A 66 -6.40 -3.24 -12.76
#